data_AF-A0A847VZQ1-F1
#
_entry.id   AF-A0A847VZQ1-F1
#
_cell.length_a   1.000
_cell.length_b   1.000
_cell.length_c   1.000
_cell.angle_alpha   90.00
_cell.angle_beta   90.00
_cell.angle_gamma   90.00
#
_symmetry.space_group_name_H-M   'P 1'
#
loop_
_entity.id
_entity.type
_entity.pdbx_description
1 polymer ?
#
loop_
_entity_poly.entity_id
_entity_poly.type
_entity_poly.pdbx_seq_one_letter_code
_entity_poly.pdbx_strand_id
1 'polypeptide(L)'
;MASQNNSCGFKRIFCFIKSRRSIFVAFFIFTASILIEVFFFNFRHFESLGFSPISPVEAKDIQGMSLQEDGNYIVGESGCSRILFEPNGLVKNIKINASSLSKGYMSFFISFVDEGNSEPFETEARKVVPGVERTFYHRTHFSGITSEVAINFMNQPFDTVSIDEISFNQIVPFNFSVFRLCFVCFLLFIPYCFRPNSEAYGFLLTDKKHKFIKIAIVLILVVLTAVFFRILTTSNSFWVNP
;
A
#
# COMPACT_ATOMS: atom_id res chain seq x y z
N MET A 1 -37.64 -43.57 -8.71
CA MET A 1 -38.01 -42.40 -7.88
C MET A 1 -36.85 -42.06 -6.96
N ALA A 2 -35.98 -41.12 -7.35
CA ALA A 2 -34.87 -40.65 -6.52
C ALA A 2 -34.71 -39.14 -6.75
N SER A 3 -35.53 -38.35 -6.07
CA SER A 3 -35.41 -36.89 -6.04
C SER A 3 -36.05 -36.42 -4.75
N GLN A 4 -35.24 -36.26 -3.70
CA GLN A 4 -35.48 -35.43 -2.52
C GLN A 4 -34.38 -35.73 -1.48
N ASN A 5 -33.25 -35.02 -1.53
CA ASN A 5 -32.42 -34.86 -0.33
C ASN A 5 -31.38 -33.73 -0.38
N ASN A 6 -31.17 -33.11 -1.54
CA ASN A 6 -30.16 -32.04 -1.68
C ASN A 6 -30.61 -30.68 -1.10
N SER A 7 -31.88 -30.49 -0.72
CA SER A 7 -32.38 -29.20 -0.22
C SER A 7 -32.22 -29.00 1.30
N CYS A 8 -31.86 -30.05 2.04
CA CYS A 8 -31.81 -29.98 3.51
C CYS A 8 -30.49 -29.39 4.05
N GLY A 9 -29.36 -29.67 3.38
CA GLY A 9 -28.04 -29.17 3.80
C GLY A 9 -27.89 -27.66 3.63
N PHE A 10 -28.32 -27.11 2.49
CA PHE A 10 -28.27 -25.66 2.23
C PHE A 10 -29.20 -24.86 3.14
N LYS A 11 -30.37 -25.40 3.47
CA LYS A 11 -31.31 -24.78 4.41
C LYS A 11 -30.74 -24.68 5.83
N ARG A 12 -29.93 -25.65 6.28
CA ARG A 12 -29.26 -25.58 7.60
C ARG A 12 -28.18 -24.51 7.66
N ILE A 13 -27.39 -24.37 6.59
CA ILE A 13 -26.37 -23.30 6.46
C ILE A 13 -27.03 -21.91 6.54
N PHE A 14 -28.19 -21.72 5.88
CA PHE A 14 -28.94 -20.46 5.98
C PHE A 14 -29.65 -20.28 7.33
N CYS A 15 -30.11 -21.35 7.97
CA CYS A 15 -30.76 -21.26 9.29
C CYS A 15 -29.79 -20.89 10.42
N PHE A 16 -28.50 -21.24 10.29
CA PHE A 16 -27.44 -20.88 11.24
C PHE A 16 -27.17 -19.36 11.32
N ILE A 17 -27.45 -18.62 10.23
CA ILE A 17 -27.38 -17.14 10.20
C ILE A 17 -28.46 -16.50 11.10
N LYS A 18 -29.49 -17.26 11.51
CA LYS A 18 -30.67 -16.75 12.24
C LYS A 18 -30.55 -16.78 13.78
N SER A 19 -29.43 -17.23 14.35
CA SER A 19 -29.19 -17.17 15.81
C SER A 19 -28.67 -15.79 16.23
N ARG A 20 -29.25 -15.19 17.30
CA ARG A 20 -28.77 -13.90 17.87
C ARG A 20 -27.26 -13.90 18.10
N ARG A 21 -26.68 -15.03 18.52
CA ARG A 21 -25.23 -15.15 18.79
C ARG A 21 -24.38 -15.06 17.53
N SER A 22 -24.82 -15.63 16.41
CA SER A 22 -24.12 -15.56 15.12
C SER A 22 -24.11 -14.15 14.57
N ILE A 23 -25.22 -13.41 14.75
CA ILE A 23 -25.35 -12.00 14.34
C ILE A 23 -24.39 -11.12 15.13
N PHE A 24 -24.31 -11.30 16.46
CA PHE A 24 -23.35 -10.55 17.29
C PHE A 24 -21.90 -10.80 16.90
N VAL A 25 -21.54 -12.04 16.57
CA VAL A 25 -20.17 -12.36 16.13
C VAL A 25 -19.87 -11.79 14.76
N ALA A 26 -20.81 -11.89 13.80
CA ALA A 26 -20.64 -11.29 12.48
C ALA A 26 -20.48 -9.76 12.57
N PHE A 27 -21.27 -9.11 13.43
CA PHE A 27 -21.12 -7.69 13.72
C PHE A 27 -19.74 -7.38 14.30
N PHE A 28 -19.29 -8.15 15.30
CA PHE A 28 -17.97 -7.96 15.89
C PHE A 28 -16.83 -8.12 14.88
N ILE A 29 -16.90 -9.14 14.02
CA ILE A 29 -15.92 -9.35 12.93
C ILE A 29 -15.92 -8.16 11.98
N PHE A 30 -17.10 -7.69 11.57
CA PHE A 30 -17.22 -6.55 10.67
C PHE A 30 -16.64 -5.27 11.28
N THR A 31 -16.97 -4.97 12.54
CA THR A 31 -16.39 -3.83 13.27
C THR A 31 -14.88 -3.97 13.41
N ALA A 32 -14.37 -5.15 13.76
CA ALA A 32 -12.94 -5.38 13.85
C ALA A 32 -12.23 -5.15 12.51
N SER A 33 -12.81 -5.60 11.39
CA SER A 33 -12.26 -5.34 10.06
C SER A 33 -12.22 -3.86 9.70
N ILE A 34 -13.25 -3.09 10.08
CA ILE A 34 -13.25 -1.63 9.90
C ILE A 34 -12.11 -1.01 10.68
N LEU A 35 -11.93 -1.39 11.95
CA LEU A 35 -10.85 -0.87 12.78
C LEU A 35 -9.47 -1.21 12.20
N ILE A 36 -9.29 -2.42 11.67
CA ILE A 36 -8.03 -2.81 11.00
C ILE A 36 -7.80 -1.96 9.73
N GLU A 37 -8.83 -1.75 8.90
CA GLU A 37 -8.73 -0.90 7.71
C GLU A 37 -8.41 0.55 8.05
N VAL A 38 -9.07 1.10 9.05
CA VAL A 38 -8.84 2.47 9.49
C VAL A 38 -7.46 2.60 10.13
N PHE A 39 -7.12 1.83 11.15
CA PHE A 39 -5.91 2.10 11.94
C PHE A 39 -4.65 1.41 11.41
N PHE A 40 -4.75 0.14 11.02
CA PHE A 40 -3.57 -0.64 10.63
C PHE A 40 -3.15 -0.33 9.19
N PHE A 41 -4.09 -0.35 8.25
CA PHE A 41 -3.77 -0.09 6.85
C PHE A 41 -3.53 1.40 6.55
N ASN A 42 -4.10 2.32 7.34
CA ASN A 42 -3.81 3.75 7.24
C ASN A 42 -2.88 4.27 8.35
N PHE A 43 -2.02 3.41 8.93
CA PHE A 43 -1.09 3.86 9.99
C PHE A 43 -0.25 5.07 9.55
N ARG A 44 0.17 5.12 8.27
CA ARG A 44 0.96 6.23 7.71
C ARG A 44 0.23 7.57 7.74
N HIS A 45 -1.09 7.56 7.56
CA HIS A 45 -1.89 8.78 7.68
C HIS A 45 -1.75 9.34 9.10
N PHE A 46 -2.01 8.50 10.11
CA PHE A 46 -1.88 8.91 11.52
C PHE A 46 -0.45 9.28 11.91
N GLU A 47 0.54 8.55 11.42
CA GLU A 47 1.95 8.89 11.62
C GLU A 47 2.26 10.28 11.07
N SER A 48 1.77 10.58 9.85
CA SER A 48 2.03 11.85 9.17
C SER A 48 1.33 13.06 9.77
N LEU A 49 0.26 12.87 10.54
CA LEU A 49 -0.38 13.97 11.30
C LEU A 49 0.57 14.57 12.35
N GLY A 50 1.54 13.79 12.84
CA GLY A 50 2.56 14.24 13.79
C GLY A 50 3.80 14.86 13.13
N PHE A 51 3.77 15.10 11.82
CA PHE A 51 4.91 15.70 11.12
C PHE A 51 4.82 17.22 11.17
N SER A 52 5.93 17.86 11.51
CA SER A 52 6.06 19.31 11.39
C SER A 52 6.34 19.64 9.93
N PRO A 53 5.43 20.34 9.22
CA PRO A 53 5.66 20.70 7.84
C PRO A 53 6.94 21.53 7.74
N ILE A 54 7.83 21.14 6.83
CA ILE A 54 8.96 22.00 6.49
C ILE A 54 8.41 22.95 5.44
N SER A 55 8.44 24.25 5.76
CA SER A 55 8.06 25.34 4.85
C SER A 55 8.70 25.14 3.47
N PRO A 56 8.08 25.64 2.38
CA PRO A 56 8.51 25.32 1.03
C PRO A 56 10.02 25.55 0.88
N VAL A 57 10.72 24.45 0.62
CA VAL A 57 12.16 24.48 0.34
C VAL A 57 12.27 24.66 -1.17
N GLU A 58 12.64 25.85 -1.60
CA GLU A 58 12.97 26.08 -3.01
C GLU A 58 14.15 25.18 -3.40
N ALA A 59 14.14 24.72 -4.65
CA ALA A 59 15.27 23.96 -5.18
C ALA A 59 16.51 24.85 -5.18
N LYS A 60 17.56 24.43 -4.47
CA LYS A 60 18.85 25.13 -4.44
C LYS A 60 19.55 25.03 -5.78
N ASP A 61 19.47 23.86 -6.39
CA ASP A 61 20.12 23.59 -7.67
C ASP A 61 19.32 22.55 -8.47
N ILE A 62 19.29 22.73 -9.79
CA ILE A 62 18.66 21.83 -10.75
C ILE A 62 19.69 21.51 -11.84
N GLN A 63 20.06 20.23 -11.94
CA GLN A 63 21.06 19.75 -12.88
C GLN A 63 20.47 18.74 -13.86
N GLY A 64 20.99 18.73 -15.09
CA GLY A 64 20.63 17.73 -16.10
C GLY A 64 19.26 17.91 -16.74
N MET A 65 18.60 19.05 -16.50
CA MET A 65 17.35 19.42 -17.18
C MET A 65 17.21 20.94 -17.33
N SER A 66 16.48 21.36 -18.37
CA SER A 66 16.21 22.77 -18.68
C SER A 66 14.71 23.04 -18.73
N LEU A 67 14.29 24.15 -18.11
CA LEU A 67 12.89 24.58 -18.08
C LEU A 67 12.44 25.09 -19.47
N GLN A 68 11.25 24.67 -19.92
CA GLN A 68 10.57 25.18 -21.11
C GLN A 68 9.55 26.27 -20.75
N GLU A 69 9.11 27.03 -21.76
CA GLU A 69 8.07 28.05 -21.64
C GLU A 69 6.73 27.50 -21.10
N ASP A 70 6.44 26.22 -21.39
CA ASP A 70 5.22 25.52 -20.94
C ASP A 70 5.28 25.08 -19.46
N GLY A 71 6.37 25.36 -18.74
CA GLY A 71 6.57 24.94 -17.34
C GLY A 71 7.09 23.50 -17.16
N ASN A 72 7.23 22.74 -18.26
CA ASN A 72 7.84 21.41 -18.26
C ASN A 72 9.37 21.47 -18.37
N TYR A 73 10.04 20.38 -17.99
CA TYR A 73 11.50 20.24 -18.10
C TYR A 73 11.89 19.34 -19.26
N ILE A 74 12.93 19.71 -20.03
CA ILE A 74 13.61 18.81 -20.99
C ILE A 74 14.84 18.23 -20.32
N VAL A 75 14.99 16.91 -20.42
CA VAL A 75 16.15 16.19 -19.91
C VAL A 75 17.32 16.32 -20.87
N GLY A 76 18.50 16.60 -20.34
CA GLY A 76 19.74 16.67 -21.11
C GLY A 76 20.19 15.32 -21.68
N GLU A 77 21.30 15.34 -22.42
CA GLU A 77 21.83 14.18 -23.13
C GLU A 77 22.24 13.00 -22.22
N SER A 78 22.60 13.29 -20.96
CA SER A 78 22.99 12.28 -19.98
C SER A 78 21.85 11.34 -19.59
N GLY A 79 20.58 11.76 -19.77
CA GLY A 79 19.42 11.00 -19.30
C GLY A 79 19.29 10.93 -17.77
N CYS A 80 20.08 11.69 -17.02
CA CYS A 80 20.00 11.79 -15.56
C CYS A 80 19.82 13.25 -15.17
N SER A 81 18.86 13.52 -14.28
CA SER A 81 18.68 14.86 -13.71
C SER A 81 18.61 14.80 -12.18
N ARG A 82 18.98 15.90 -11.53
CA ARG A 82 19.09 16.01 -10.08
C ARG A 82 18.49 17.34 -9.62
N ILE A 83 17.69 17.29 -8.56
CA ILE A 83 17.23 18.49 -7.85
C ILE A 83 17.76 18.44 -6.42
N LEU A 84 18.48 19.48 -6.01
CA LEU A 84 19.05 19.62 -4.67
C LEU A 84 18.20 20.54 -3.80
N PHE A 85 17.96 20.13 -2.56
CA PHE A 85 17.25 20.85 -1.52
C PHE A 85 18.07 20.89 -0.24
N GLU A 86 17.93 21.99 0.52
CA GLU A 86 18.54 22.16 1.85
C GLU A 86 17.45 22.38 2.91
N PRO A 87 16.77 21.31 3.35
CA PRO A 87 15.64 21.44 4.27
C PRO A 87 16.06 21.89 5.68
N ASN A 88 17.31 21.65 6.09
CA ASN A 88 17.86 22.03 7.40
C ASN A 88 16.94 21.64 8.58
N GLY A 89 16.42 20.41 8.54
CA GLY A 89 15.42 19.96 9.50
C GLY A 89 15.21 18.45 9.47
N LEU A 90 14.28 17.98 10.32
CA LEU A 90 13.93 16.57 10.40
C LEU A 90 13.02 16.18 9.23
N VAL A 91 13.60 15.64 8.16
CA VAL A 91 12.84 15.14 7.02
C VAL A 91 12.31 13.73 7.32
N LYS A 92 10.99 13.63 7.51
CA LYS A 92 10.26 12.40 7.83
C LYS A 92 9.59 11.80 6.58
N ASN A 93 9.09 12.62 5.67
CA ASN A 93 8.66 12.14 4.37
C ASN A 93 8.88 13.17 3.28
N ILE A 94 8.81 12.69 2.04
CA ILE A 94 8.93 13.50 0.84
C ILE A 94 7.76 13.13 -0.07
N LYS A 95 6.98 14.13 -0.45
CA LYS A 95 5.96 14.04 -1.49
C LYS A 95 6.60 14.45 -2.81
N ILE A 96 6.53 13.56 -3.80
CA ILE A 96 7.08 13.79 -5.15
C ILE A 96 5.94 13.52 -6.14
N ASN A 97 5.48 14.57 -6.80
CA ASN A 97 4.59 14.46 -7.95
C ASN A 97 5.34 14.86 -9.21
N ALA A 98 5.78 13.84 -9.95
CA ALA A 98 6.53 14.00 -11.18
C ALA A 98 6.13 12.92 -12.19
N SER A 99 6.22 13.26 -13.47
CA SER A 99 5.86 12.37 -14.57
C SER A 99 6.80 12.52 -15.75
N SER A 100 7.05 11.42 -16.44
CA SER A 100 7.79 11.38 -17.71
C SER A 100 6.81 11.11 -18.84
N LEU A 101 6.89 11.91 -19.91
CA LEU A 101 6.02 11.78 -21.07
C LEU A 101 6.25 10.45 -21.80
N SER A 102 7.52 10.02 -21.92
CA SER A 102 7.88 8.77 -22.61
C SER A 102 7.40 7.50 -21.89
N LYS A 103 7.57 7.43 -20.56
CA LYS A 103 7.31 6.21 -19.77
C LYS A 103 5.94 6.18 -19.10
N GLY A 104 5.32 7.34 -18.88
CA GLY A 104 4.10 7.47 -18.08
C GLY A 104 4.31 7.24 -16.57
N TYR A 105 5.56 7.10 -16.11
CA TYR A 105 5.94 7.03 -14.69
C TYR A 105 7.37 7.59 -14.52
N MET A 106 7.71 8.00 -13.31
CA MET A 106 9.01 8.58 -12.97
C MET A 106 9.78 7.66 -12.02
N SER A 107 10.90 7.09 -12.47
CA SER A 107 11.88 6.42 -11.59
C SER A 107 12.85 7.43 -10.96
N PHE A 108 13.13 7.31 -9.68
CA PHE A 108 14.05 8.20 -8.97
C PHE A 108 14.71 7.49 -7.78
N PHE A 109 15.79 8.05 -7.27
CA PHE A 109 16.36 7.70 -5.97
C PHE A 109 16.70 8.98 -5.21
N ILE A 110 16.81 8.88 -3.88
CA ILE A 110 17.12 10.02 -3.02
C ILE A 110 18.56 9.86 -2.54
N SER A 111 19.37 10.91 -2.69
CA SER A 111 20.66 11.03 -1.99
C SER A 111 20.50 12.05 -0.86
N PHE A 112 21.06 11.80 0.32
CA PHE A 112 20.91 12.72 1.44
C PHE A 112 22.15 12.78 2.32
N VAL A 113 22.31 13.89 3.03
CA VAL A 113 23.31 14.11 4.08
C VAL A 113 22.57 14.47 5.36
N ASP A 114 22.84 13.74 6.44
CA ASP A 114 22.21 13.92 7.75
C ASP A 114 23.26 13.91 8.87
N GLU A 115 22.85 14.14 10.12
CA GLU A 115 23.76 14.14 11.27
C GLU A 115 24.53 12.81 11.43
N GLY A 116 24.02 11.71 10.89
CA GLY A 116 24.66 10.40 10.93
C GLY A 116 25.74 10.19 9.88
N ASN A 117 25.77 10.99 8.81
CA ASN A 117 26.63 10.77 7.65
C ASN A 117 27.26 12.08 7.15
N SER A 118 28.59 12.10 7.00
CA SER A 118 29.31 13.23 6.40
C SER A 118 29.31 13.23 4.87
N GLU A 119 28.99 12.09 4.26
CA GLU A 119 28.91 11.91 2.80
C GLU A 119 27.49 11.58 2.36
N PRO A 120 27.08 11.94 1.13
CA PRO A 120 25.75 11.63 0.63
C PRO A 120 25.50 10.12 0.57
N PHE A 121 24.48 9.66 1.28
CA PHE A 121 24.00 8.28 1.21
C PHE A 121 22.85 8.16 0.20
N GLU A 122 22.84 7.10 -0.59
CA GLU A 122 21.82 6.88 -1.63
C GLU A 122 20.79 5.82 -1.20
N THR A 123 19.52 6.12 -1.41
CA THR A 123 18.44 5.15 -1.23
C THR A 123 18.26 4.28 -2.47
N GLU A 124 17.55 3.16 -2.33
CA GLU A 124 17.11 2.38 -3.49
C GLU A 124 16.21 3.18 -4.45
N ALA A 125 16.25 2.81 -5.73
CA ALA A 125 15.41 3.38 -6.76
C ALA A 125 13.93 3.03 -6.54
N ARG A 126 13.07 4.04 -6.65
CA ARG A 126 11.61 3.98 -6.50
C ARG A 126 10.93 4.55 -7.73
N LYS A 127 9.62 4.37 -7.81
CA LYS A 127 8.79 4.86 -8.91
C LYS A 127 7.60 5.67 -8.38
N VAL A 128 7.33 6.78 -9.05
CA VAL A 128 6.12 7.59 -8.93
C VAL A 128 5.27 7.34 -10.18
N VAL A 129 3.99 7.04 -9.98
CA VAL A 129 3.03 6.79 -11.06
C VAL A 129 1.92 7.85 -11.00
N PRO A 130 1.81 8.72 -12.02
CA PRO A 130 0.75 9.70 -12.13
C PRO A 130 -0.64 9.05 -12.01
N GLY A 131 -1.56 9.71 -11.30
CA GLY A 131 -2.89 9.19 -11.02
C GLY A 131 -2.96 8.17 -9.88
N VAL A 132 -1.83 7.75 -9.30
CA VAL A 132 -1.79 6.89 -8.12
C VAL A 132 -1.14 7.64 -6.95
N GLU A 133 -1.95 8.44 -6.24
CA GLU A 133 -1.50 9.34 -5.15
C GLU A 133 -0.61 8.67 -4.11
N ARG A 134 -0.87 7.40 -3.77
CA ARG A 134 -0.06 6.65 -2.81
C ARG A 134 1.41 6.52 -3.21
N THR A 135 1.71 6.58 -4.49
CA THR A 135 3.09 6.51 -4.99
C THR A 135 3.85 7.79 -4.78
N PHE A 136 3.19 8.91 -4.47
CA PHE A 136 3.83 10.21 -4.31
C PHE A 136 4.52 10.35 -2.96
N TYR A 137 4.09 9.60 -1.94
CA TYR A 137 4.53 9.79 -0.54
C TYR A 137 5.59 8.77 -0.12
N HIS A 138 6.84 9.23 0.01
CA HIS A 138 7.98 8.41 0.37
C HIS A 138 8.40 8.70 1.82
N ARG A 139 8.45 7.67 2.66
CA ARG A 139 8.94 7.79 4.05
C ARG A 139 10.45 7.76 4.03
N THR A 140 11.06 8.65 4.79
CA THR A 140 12.51 8.72 5.00
C THR A 140 12.84 8.24 6.40
N HIS A 141 14.01 7.62 6.54
CA HIS A 141 14.55 7.10 7.79
C HIS A 141 15.93 7.69 8.07
N PHE A 142 16.04 9.02 7.93
CA PHE A 142 17.29 9.73 8.13
C PHE A 142 17.63 9.79 9.63
N SER A 143 18.92 9.79 9.93
CA SER A 143 19.50 9.85 11.26
C SER A 143 19.68 11.31 11.68
N GLY A 144 18.59 11.94 12.14
CA GLY A 144 18.62 13.28 12.71
C GLY A 144 18.35 14.40 11.72
N ILE A 145 18.94 15.58 11.96
CA ILE A 145 18.76 16.77 11.11
C ILE A 145 19.39 16.51 9.74
N THR A 146 18.63 16.76 8.69
CA THR A 146 19.06 16.59 7.30
C THR A 146 19.52 17.93 6.74
N SER A 147 20.79 18.00 6.34
CA SER A 147 21.38 19.20 5.72
C SER A 147 21.04 19.26 4.24
N GLU A 148 21.23 18.15 3.52
CA GLU A 148 21.04 18.08 2.07
C GLU A 148 20.13 16.91 1.69
N VAL A 149 19.21 17.16 0.75
CA VAL A 149 18.42 16.12 0.09
C VAL A 149 18.45 16.38 -1.41
N ALA A 150 18.91 15.40 -2.17
CA ALA A 150 18.88 15.39 -3.62
C ALA A 150 17.93 14.32 -4.15
N ILE A 151 17.06 14.71 -5.06
CA ILE A 151 16.19 13.78 -5.80
C ILE A 151 16.80 13.58 -7.17
N ASN A 152 17.25 12.36 -7.45
CA ASN A 152 17.89 11.99 -8.70
C ASN A 152 16.89 11.21 -9.56
N PHE A 153 16.54 11.78 -10.70
CA PHE A 153 15.58 11.23 -11.65
C PHE A 153 16.30 10.41 -12.72
N MET A 154 15.84 9.17 -12.91
CA MET A 154 16.35 8.24 -13.92
C MET A 154 15.53 8.37 -15.21
N ASN A 155 15.93 9.33 -16.03
CA ASN A 155 15.20 9.75 -17.21
C ASN A 155 15.67 9.02 -18.47
N GLN A 156 15.04 9.34 -19.61
CA GLN A 156 15.62 9.10 -20.93
C GLN A 156 16.21 10.42 -21.46
N PRO A 157 17.29 10.37 -22.26
CA PRO A 157 17.81 11.55 -22.93
C PRO A 157 16.71 12.23 -23.75
N PHE A 158 16.63 13.56 -23.69
CA PHE A 158 15.65 14.39 -24.41
C PHE A 158 14.17 14.13 -24.07
N ASP A 159 13.88 13.44 -22.96
CA ASP A 159 12.51 13.25 -22.51
C ASP A 159 11.93 14.55 -21.93
N THR A 160 10.60 14.68 -21.98
CA THR A 160 9.86 15.76 -21.33
C THR A 160 9.33 15.29 -19.98
N VAL A 161 9.67 16.00 -18.92
CA VAL A 161 9.32 15.67 -17.54
C VAL A 161 8.49 16.81 -16.95
N SER A 162 7.34 16.49 -16.37
CA SER A 162 6.56 17.41 -15.54
C SER A 162 6.91 17.18 -14.07
N ILE A 163 7.24 18.24 -13.36
CA ILE A 163 7.49 18.23 -11.91
C ILE A 163 6.49 19.19 -11.29
N ASP A 164 5.39 18.66 -10.78
CA ASP A 164 4.29 19.49 -10.30
C ASP A 164 4.55 19.96 -8.88
N GLU A 165 5.02 19.05 -8.01
CA GLU A 165 5.23 19.35 -6.60
C GLU A 165 6.29 18.43 -5.99
N ILE A 166 7.25 19.05 -5.28
CA ILE A 166 8.13 18.35 -4.35
C ILE A 166 7.99 19.06 -3.01
N SER A 167 7.56 18.32 -1.98
CA SER A 167 7.33 18.89 -0.67
C SER A 167 7.71 17.92 0.45
N PHE A 168 8.15 18.48 1.58
CA PHE A 168 8.65 17.71 2.72
C PHE A 168 7.61 17.68 3.85
N ASN A 169 7.59 16.59 4.62
CA ASN A 169 6.77 16.42 5.81
C ASN A 169 5.26 16.67 5.59
N GLN A 170 4.73 16.16 4.48
CA GLN A 170 3.32 16.28 4.11
C GLN A 170 2.44 15.20 4.74
N ILE A 171 1.16 15.52 4.95
CA ILE A 171 0.18 14.55 5.44
C ILE A 171 -0.15 13.56 4.32
N VAL A 172 0.00 12.27 4.60
CA VAL A 172 -0.36 11.19 3.67
C VAL A 172 -1.89 11.09 3.63
N PRO A 173 -2.55 11.08 2.46
CA PRO A 173 -4.01 11.01 2.39
C PRO A 173 -4.54 9.68 2.91
N PHE A 174 -5.69 9.74 3.57
CA PHE A 174 -6.40 8.57 4.06
C PHE A 174 -6.97 7.76 2.88
N ASN A 175 -6.75 6.45 2.87
CA ASN A 175 -7.17 5.55 1.80
C ASN A 175 -7.96 4.36 2.36
N PHE A 176 -9.27 4.37 2.13
CA PHE A 176 -10.14 3.25 2.48
C PHE A 176 -10.35 2.33 1.29
N SER A 177 -10.02 1.05 1.42
CA SER A 177 -10.24 0.04 0.38
C SER A 177 -11.33 -0.94 0.80
N VAL A 178 -12.46 -0.88 0.10
CA VAL A 178 -13.56 -1.84 0.26
C VAL A 178 -13.09 -3.27 -0.01
N PHE A 179 -12.19 -3.45 -0.98
CA PHE A 179 -11.62 -4.76 -1.29
C PHE A 179 -10.80 -5.33 -0.11
N ARG A 180 -9.91 -4.52 0.49
CA ARG A 180 -9.16 -4.94 1.70
C ARG A 180 -10.10 -5.23 2.86
N LEU A 181 -11.09 -4.37 3.11
CA LEU A 181 -12.09 -4.58 4.15
C LEU A 181 -12.81 -5.93 4.00
N CYS A 182 -13.36 -6.20 2.81
CA CYS A 182 -14.05 -7.47 2.53
C CYS A 182 -13.14 -8.68 2.75
N PHE A 183 -11.87 -8.56 2.38
CA PHE A 183 -10.90 -9.63 2.57
C PHE A 183 -10.52 -9.85 4.03
N VAL A 184 -10.31 -8.79 4.81
CA VAL A 184 -10.06 -8.89 6.26
C VAL A 184 -11.27 -9.50 6.97
N CYS A 185 -12.48 -9.08 6.60
CA CYS A 185 -13.72 -9.71 7.07
C CYS A 185 -13.71 -11.21 6.77
N PHE A 186 -13.37 -11.60 5.55
CA PHE A 186 -13.27 -13.00 5.16
C PHE A 186 -12.21 -13.77 5.97
N LEU A 187 -11.02 -13.21 6.16
CA LEU A 187 -9.96 -13.82 6.97
C LEU A 187 -10.38 -14.03 8.43
N LEU A 188 -11.03 -13.05 9.05
CA LEU A 188 -11.52 -13.17 10.42
C LEU A 188 -12.70 -14.14 10.53
N PHE A 189 -13.45 -14.32 9.45
CA PHE A 189 -14.56 -15.27 9.40
C PHE A 189 -14.10 -16.73 9.30
N ILE A 190 -12.95 -17.01 8.68
CA ILE A 190 -12.39 -18.36 8.56
C ILE A 190 -12.25 -19.08 9.92
N PRO A 191 -11.53 -18.56 10.93
CA PRO A 191 -11.39 -19.24 12.22
C PRO A 191 -12.72 -19.37 12.95
N TYR A 192 -13.68 -18.47 12.71
CA TYR A 192 -15.04 -18.62 13.23
C TYR A 192 -15.74 -19.85 12.64
N CYS A 193 -15.60 -20.10 11.33
CA CYS A 193 -16.11 -21.31 10.69
C CYS A 193 -15.47 -22.59 11.21
N PHE A 194 -14.18 -22.57 11.56
CA PHE A 194 -13.47 -23.74 12.09
C PHE A 194 -13.62 -23.93 13.62
N ARG A 195 -14.37 -23.07 14.32
CA ARG A 195 -14.60 -23.20 15.76
C ARG A 195 -15.33 -24.51 16.08
N PRO A 196 -14.92 -25.29 17.11
CA PRO A 196 -15.45 -26.63 17.39
C PRO A 196 -16.96 -26.70 17.70
N ASN A 197 -17.56 -25.59 18.13
CA ASN A 197 -19.01 -25.46 18.34
C ASN A 197 -19.77 -24.91 17.11
N SER A 198 -19.11 -24.77 15.95
CA SER A 198 -19.75 -24.37 14.71
C SER A 198 -20.34 -25.60 14.01
N GLU A 199 -21.53 -25.46 13.43
CA GLU A 199 -22.12 -26.54 12.62
C GLU A 199 -21.27 -26.86 11.38
N ALA A 200 -20.49 -25.89 10.89
CA ALA A 200 -19.53 -26.07 9.80
C ALA A 200 -18.38 -27.01 10.18
N TYR A 201 -17.86 -26.92 11.40
CA TYR A 201 -16.87 -27.86 11.95
C TYR A 201 -17.45 -29.27 12.08
N GLY A 202 -18.71 -29.38 12.54
CA GLY A 202 -19.45 -30.64 12.58
C GLY A 202 -19.60 -31.29 11.20
N PHE A 203 -19.90 -30.51 10.16
CA PHE A 203 -19.93 -30.99 8.77
C PHE A 203 -18.55 -31.44 8.28
N LEU A 204 -17.49 -30.68 8.57
CA LEU A 204 -16.11 -30.99 8.19
C LEU A 204 -15.59 -32.31 8.80
N LEU A 205 -16.00 -32.66 10.03
CA LEU A 205 -15.50 -33.85 10.72
C LEU A 205 -16.41 -35.08 10.68
N THR A 206 -17.72 -34.90 10.74
CA THR A 206 -18.66 -36.04 10.95
C THR A 206 -19.00 -36.78 9.65
N ASP A 207 -19.00 -36.07 8.51
CA ASP A 207 -19.51 -36.61 7.26
C ASP A 207 -18.41 -37.22 6.37
N LYS A 208 -18.21 -38.55 6.41
CA LYS A 208 -17.16 -39.26 5.63
C LYS A 208 -17.42 -39.26 4.13
N LYS A 209 -18.64 -38.95 3.67
CA LYS A 209 -19.05 -39.05 2.26
C LYS A 209 -18.41 -38.02 1.33
N HIS A 210 -17.90 -36.90 1.86
CA HIS A 210 -17.46 -35.75 1.04
C HIS A 210 -16.01 -35.32 1.30
N LYS A 211 -15.10 -36.28 1.50
CA LYS A 211 -13.68 -36.01 1.80
C LYS A 211 -13.00 -35.13 0.73
N PHE A 212 -13.24 -35.40 -0.56
CA PHE A 212 -12.65 -34.63 -1.66
C PHE A 212 -13.14 -33.18 -1.73
N ILE A 213 -14.43 -32.94 -1.47
CA ILE A 213 -15.01 -31.59 -1.45
C ILE A 213 -14.40 -30.76 -0.31
N LYS A 214 -14.17 -31.36 0.85
CA LYS A 214 -13.54 -30.71 2.00
C LYS A 214 -12.09 -30.31 1.71
N ILE A 215 -11.30 -31.21 1.12
CA ILE A 215 -9.93 -30.92 0.70
C ILE A 215 -9.92 -29.79 -0.33
N ALA A 216 -10.83 -29.82 -1.30
CA ALA A 216 -10.95 -28.76 -2.30
C ALA A 216 -11.29 -27.39 -1.69
N ILE A 217 -12.22 -27.33 -0.72
CA ILE A 217 -12.56 -26.08 -0.02
C ILE A 217 -11.34 -25.51 0.71
N VAL A 218 -10.61 -26.35 1.46
CA VAL A 218 -9.40 -25.91 2.17
C VAL A 218 -8.33 -25.44 1.19
N LEU A 219 -8.12 -26.18 0.09
CA LEU A 219 -7.15 -25.81 -0.95
C LEU A 219 -7.51 -24.45 -1.58
N ILE A 220 -8.78 -24.25 -1.95
CA ILE A 220 -9.27 -22.98 -2.51
C ILE A 220 -9.03 -21.85 -1.51
N LEU A 221 -9.30 -22.08 -0.23
CA LEU A 221 -9.11 -21.07 0.81
C LEU A 221 -7.64 -20.68 0.95
N VAL A 222 -6.74 -21.66 0.97
CA VAL A 222 -5.29 -21.45 0.99
C VAL A 222 -4.84 -20.66 -0.25
N VAL A 223 -5.28 -21.06 -1.44
CA VAL A 223 -4.95 -20.36 -2.69
C VAL A 223 -5.46 -18.91 -2.67
N LEU A 224 -6.71 -18.67 -2.24
CA LEU A 224 -7.26 -17.31 -2.12
C LEU A 224 -6.46 -16.45 -1.13
N THR A 225 -6.05 -17.03 0.00
CA THR A 225 -5.19 -16.31 0.95
C THR A 225 -3.81 -16.00 0.36
N ALA A 226 -3.19 -16.94 -0.34
CA ALA A 226 -1.89 -16.73 -0.98
C ALA A 226 -1.96 -15.68 -2.10
N VAL A 227 -3.00 -15.73 -2.94
CA VAL A 227 -3.25 -14.73 -4.00
C VAL A 227 -3.45 -13.35 -3.38
N PHE A 228 -4.21 -13.25 -2.29
CA PHE A 228 -4.35 -11.97 -1.61
C PHE A 228 -3.04 -11.49 -0.99
N PHE A 229 -2.26 -12.35 -0.32
CA PHE A 229 -0.97 -11.95 0.22
C PHE A 229 -0.07 -11.40 -0.89
N ARG A 230 -0.09 -12.02 -2.09
CA ARG A 230 0.60 -11.48 -3.26
C ARG A 230 0.03 -10.12 -3.67
N ILE A 231 -1.29 -9.98 -3.80
CA ILE A 231 -1.91 -8.69 -4.15
C ILE A 231 -1.54 -7.63 -3.11
N LEU A 232 -1.57 -7.96 -1.83
CA LEU A 232 -1.22 -7.04 -0.76
C LEU A 232 0.25 -6.62 -0.82
N THR A 233 1.19 -7.54 -1.09
CA THR A 233 2.60 -7.19 -1.24
C THR A 233 2.87 -6.39 -2.50
N THR A 234 2.11 -6.58 -3.58
CA THR A 234 2.35 -5.89 -4.85
C THR A 234 1.58 -4.58 -5.02
N SER A 235 0.39 -4.46 -4.43
CA SER A 235 -0.39 -3.22 -4.36
C SER A 235 0.09 -2.31 -3.24
N ASN A 236 0.70 -2.84 -2.18
CA ASN A 236 1.54 -2.04 -1.30
C ASN A 236 2.96 -2.03 -1.86
N SER A 237 3.28 -1.04 -2.68
CA SER A 237 4.66 -0.71 -3.07
C SER A 237 5.63 -0.50 -1.89
N PHE A 238 5.16 -0.57 -0.65
CA PHE A 238 5.92 -0.49 0.60
C PHE A 238 6.61 -1.79 1.02
N TRP A 239 6.21 -2.96 0.52
CA TRP A 239 6.84 -4.25 0.89
C TRP A 239 7.69 -4.85 -0.22
N VAL A 240 7.67 -4.24 -1.41
CA VAL A 240 8.44 -4.76 -2.56
C VAL A 240 9.91 -4.39 -2.46
N ASN A 241 10.27 -3.32 -1.75
CA ASN A 241 11.65 -2.91 -1.48
C ASN A 241 11.79 -2.45 -0.01
N PRO A 242 12.32 -3.27 0.92
CA PRO A 242 12.87 -2.77 2.17
C PRO A 242 14.02 -1.78 1.92
#